data_AF-A0A8R7UIW5-F1
#
_entry.id   AF-A0A8R7UIW5-F1
#
_cell.length_a   1.000
_cell.length_b   1.000
_cell.length_c   1.000
_cell.angle_alpha   90.00
_cell.angle_beta   90.00
_cell.angle_gamma   90.00
#
_symmetry.space_group_name_H-M   'P 1'
#
loop_
_entity.id
_entity.type
_entity.pdbx_description
1 polymer ?
#
loop_
_entity_poly.entity_id
_entity_poly.type
_entity_poly.pdbx_seq_one_letter_code
_entity_poly.pdbx_strand_id
1 'polypeptide(L)'
;MAAASAPLLLALALAFAASLAAAGDTNRVYDPCTDTKIQRGDGFTFGLAFAASGAFYSGSTQLSPCDRRLTQLSQLSLFRPKIDEISLLTVNTTTGFSPASAGGYMVAFAGRKYAARSQPVFVSNSSVTVSSFTLVLEFNKGKLQNLHWKKDGCGACTGKPNFICLGKQTCAIRTNICKSNNQGSMDCSIGIQLAFSGTDKHESVLNSWYEVSNLQQYSLYGLYSNVKGSLSGQFNKFF
;
A
#
# COMPACT_ATOMS: atom_id res chain seq x y z
N MET A 1 -28.94 36.85 -38.01
CA MET A 1 -27.76 36.19 -37.40
C MET A 1 -27.55 36.79 -36.02
N ALA A 2 -27.92 36.07 -34.96
CA ALA A 2 -27.83 36.57 -33.60
C ALA A 2 -26.40 36.39 -33.08
N ALA A 3 -25.74 37.50 -32.75
CA ALA A 3 -24.46 37.49 -32.06
C ALA A 3 -24.68 37.02 -30.63
N ALA A 4 -24.30 35.78 -30.32
CA ALA A 4 -24.22 35.32 -28.94
C ALA A 4 -23.24 36.23 -28.20
N SER A 5 -23.73 36.88 -27.15
CA SER A 5 -22.99 37.83 -26.34
C SER A 5 -21.77 37.15 -25.71
N ALA A 6 -20.58 37.73 -25.89
CA ALA A 6 -19.32 37.30 -25.27
C ALA A 6 -19.41 36.87 -23.77
N PRO A 7 -20.22 37.51 -22.89
CA PRO A 7 -20.38 37.04 -21.51
C PRO A 7 -21.03 35.65 -21.39
N LEU A 8 -21.90 35.27 -22.34
CA LEU A 8 -22.56 33.95 -22.33
C LEU A 8 -21.56 32.83 -22.66
N LEU A 9 -20.65 33.09 -23.61
CA LEU A 9 -19.58 32.16 -23.98
C LEU A 9 -18.56 31.99 -22.85
N LEU A 10 -18.23 33.07 -22.13
CA LEU A 10 -17.32 33.01 -20.98
C LEU A 10 -17.96 32.26 -19.80
N ALA A 11 -19.26 32.48 -19.53
CA ALA A 11 -20.00 31.74 -18.51
C ALA A 11 -20.12 30.24 -18.85
N LEU A 12 -20.33 29.89 -20.12
CA LEU A 12 -20.33 28.49 -20.56
C LEU A 12 -18.95 27.85 -20.41
N ALA A 13 -17.88 28.57 -20.74
CA ALA A 13 -16.51 28.10 -20.57
C ALA A 13 -16.14 27.90 -19.09
N LEU A 14 -16.56 28.79 -18.20
CA LEU A 14 -16.39 28.66 -16.75
C LEU A 14 -17.23 27.51 -16.17
N ALA A 15 -18.45 27.30 -16.66
CA ALA A 15 -19.28 26.15 -16.27
C ALA A 15 -18.70 24.82 -16.74
N PHE A 16 -18.11 24.76 -17.94
CA PHE A 16 -17.36 23.60 -18.44
C PHE A 16 -16.04 23.38 -17.69
N ALA A 17 -15.35 24.45 -17.29
CA ALA A 17 -14.15 24.34 -16.45
C ALA A 17 -14.49 23.86 -15.03
N ALA A 18 -15.65 24.27 -14.48
CA ALA A 18 -16.13 23.81 -13.18
C ALA A 18 -16.58 22.34 -13.19
N SER A 19 -17.12 21.83 -14.29
CA SER A 19 -17.49 20.41 -14.42
C SER A 19 -16.28 19.47 -14.56
N LEU A 20 -15.14 19.99 -15.01
CA LEU A 20 -13.86 19.25 -15.07
C LEU A 20 -13.18 19.13 -13.70
N ALA A 21 -13.61 19.88 -12.68
CA ALA A 21 -12.93 19.99 -11.39
C ALA A 21 -13.48 19.10 -10.27
N ALA A 22 -14.50 18.28 -10.52
CA ALA A 22 -15.01 17.31 -9.54
C ALA A 22 -14.40 15.92 -9.75
N ALA A 23 -13.07 15.82 -9.73
CA ALA A 23 -12.39 14.55 -9.42
C ALA A 23 -12.53 14.26 -7.90
N GLY A 24 -13.78 14.25 -7.43
CA GLY A 24 -14.14 14.06 -6.03
C GLY A 24 -14.23 12.58 -5.74
N ASP A 25 -13.59 12.16 -4.65
CA ASP A 25 -13.76 10.85 -4.07
C ASP A 25 -15.24 10.57 -3.78
N THR A 26 -15.84 9.65 -4.52
CA THR A 26 -17.26 9.29 -4.42
C THR A 26 -17.52 8.12 -3.47
N ASN A 27 -16.46 7.44 -3.02
CA ASN A 27 -16.57 6.25 -2.20
C ASN A 27 -16.53 6.58 -0.70
N ARG A 28 -17.69 6.72 -0.07
CA ARG A 28 -17.78 7.08 1.37
C ARG A 28 -17.53 5.92 2.34
N VAL A 29 -16.96 4.81 1.89
CA VAL A 29 -16.63 3.67 2.76
C VAL A 29 -15.25 3.87 3.39
N TYR A 30 -15.23 3.97 4.72
CA TYR A 30 -14.02 4.17 5.53
C TYR A 30 -13.66 2.96 6.38
N ASP A 31 -14.56 1.99 6.50
CA ASP A 31 -14.33 0.73 7.22
C ASP A 31 -13.73 -0.30 6.24
N PRO A 32 -12.53 -0.87 6.52
CA PRO A 32 -11.94 -1.89 5.65
C PRO A 32 -12.80 -3.15 5.55
N CYS A 33 -13.71 -3.40 6.51
CA CYS A 33 -14.58 -4.56 6.53
C CYS A 33 -15.95 -4.32 5.88
N THR A 34 -16.11 -3.21 5.17
CA THR A 34 -17.33 -2.92 4.41
C THR A 34 -17.06 -3.08 2.92
N ASP A 35 -17.94 -3.81 2.22
CA ASP A 35 -17.82 -3.98 0.76
C ASP A 35 -18.16 -2.67 0.04
N THR A 36 -17.41 -2.34 -1.01
CA THR A 36 -17.64 -1.14 -1.82
C THR A 36 -17.34 -1.38 -3.29
N LYS A 37 -17.81 -0.47 -4.15
CA LYS A 37 -17.43 -0.36 -5.56
C LYS A 37 -16.73 0.96 -5.79
N ILE A 38 -15.56 0.90 -6.39
CA ILE A 38 -14.75 2.09 -6.69
C ILE A 38 -14.88 2.53 -8.15
N GLN A 39 -14.62 3.81 -8.39
CA GLN A 39 -14.19 4.34 -9.68
C GLN A 39 -12.75 4.85 -9.59
N ARG A 40 -12.10 5.08 -10.73
CA ARG A 40 -10.79 5.75 -10.76
C ARG A 40 -10.87 7.09 -9.99
N GLY A 41 -9.89 7.33 -9.14
CA GLY A 41 -9.82 8.54 -8.33
C GLY A 41 -10.63 8.51 -7.02
N ASP A 42 -11.40 7.46 -6.73
CA ASP A 42 -11.97 7.26 -5.40
C ASP A 42 -10.90 6.92 -4.37
N GLY A 43 -11.15 7.24 -3.10
CA GLY A 43 -10.40 6.65 -1.99
C GLY A 43 -10.85 5.22 -1.74
N PHE A 44 -9.94 4.31 -1.45
CA PHE A 44 -10.28 2.91 -1.13
C PHE A 44 -9.67 2.47 0.19
N THR A 45 -10.50 2.16 1.18
CA THR A 45 -10.01 1.67 2.47
C THR A 45 -9.65 0.19 2.41
N PHE A 46 -8.45 -0.13 2.86
CA PHE A 46 -8.05 -1.48 3.21
C PHE A 46 -7.21 -1.46 4.49
N GLY A 47 -7.10 -2.62 5.13
CA GLY A 47 -6.31 -2.79 6.34
C GLY A 47 -5.11 -3.70 6.13
N LEU A 48 -4.12 -3.54 7.00
CA LEU A 48 -3.05 -4.49 7.24
C LEU A 48 -3.19 -5.01 8.67
N ALA A 49 -3.13 -6.32 8.82
CA ALA A 49 -3.15 -6.97 10.12
C ALA A 49 -1.80 -7.67 10.36
N PHE A 50 -1.26 -7.50 11.57
CA PHE A 50 0.00 -8.11 11.99
C PHE A 50 -0.26 -9.17 13.07
N ALA A 51 0.23 -10.37 12.81
CA ALA A 51 0.09 -11.53 13.69
C ALA A 51 1.15 -12.58 13.34
N ALA A 52 1.20 -13.67 14.11
CA ALA A 52 1.89 -14.88 13.68
C ALA A 52 1.16 -15.49 12.47
N SER A 53 1.89 -16.14 11.55
CA SER A 53 1.30 -16.71 10.32
C SER A 53 0.07 -17.59 10.61
N GLY A 54 0.17 -18.50 11.58
CA GLY A 54 -0.92 -19.41 11.96
C GLY A 54 -2.17 -18.72 12.53
N ALA A 55 -2.04 -17.49 13.05
CA ALA A 55 -3.17 -16.75 13.60
C ALA A 55 -4.17 -16.29 12.52
N PHE A 56 -3.78 -16.29 11.26
CA PHE A 56 -4.67 -15.99 10.13
C PHE A 56 -5.43 -17.22 9.62
N TYR A 57 -5.28 -18.38 10.24
CA TYR A 57 -5.89 -19.63 9.80
C TYR A 57 -6.80 -20.24 10.87
N SER A 58 -7.85 -20.92 10.42
CA SER A 58 -8.63 -21.84 11.21
C SER A 58 -8.66 -23.18 10.48
N GLY A 59 -7.90 -24.16 10.99
CA GLY A 59 -7.59 -25.38 10.24
C GLY A 59 -6.80 -25.08 8.97
N SER A 60 -7.29 -25.54 7.82
CA SER A 60 -6.69 -25.26 6.50
C SER A 60 -7.22 -23.98 5.85
N THR A 61 -8.22 -23.34 6.45
CA THR A 61 -8.87 -22.15 5.86
C THR A 61 -8.23 -20.88 6.38
N GLN A 62 -7.62 -20.10 5.48
CA GLN A 62 -7.22 -18.74 5.81
C GLN A 62 -8.47 -17.88 6.05
N LEU A 63 -8.53 -17.17 7.16
CA LEU A 63 -9.61 -16.26 7.49
C LEU A 63 -9.24 -14.81 7.16
N SER A 64 -10.24 -14.01 6.81
CA SER A 64 -10.04 -12.56 6.69
C SER A 64 -9.93 -11.96 8.08
N PRO A 65 -9.07 -10.95 8.30
CA PRO A 65 -9.05 -10.13 9.52
C PRO A 65 -10.40 -9.50 9.92
N CYS A 66 -11.38 -9.44 9.00
CA CYS A 66 -12.76 -9.04 9.31
C CYS A 66 -13.64 -10.17 9.87
N ASP A 67 -13.13 -11.40 9.95
CA ASP A 67 -13.85 -12.57 10.45
C ASP A 67 -13.80 -12.60 11.98
N ARG A 68 -14.98 -12.69 12.60
CA ARG A 68 -15.14 -12.65 14.06
C ARG A 68 -14.53 -13.85 14.78
N ARG A 69 -14.21 -14.92 14.05
CA ARG A 69 -13.52 -16.11 14.59
C ARG A 69 -12.05 -15.82 14.89
N LEU A 70 -11.49 -14.75 14.33
CA LEU A 70 -10.14 -14.30 14.66
C LEU A 70 -10.16 -13.46 15.93
N THR A 71 -9.65 -14.03 17.01
CA THR A 71 -9.61 -13.38 18.34
C THR A 71 -8.21 -12.83 18.69
N GLN A 72 -7.20 -13.05 17.86
CA GLN A 72 -5.78 -12.82 18.17
C GLN A 72 -5.07 -11.88 17.18
N LEU A 73 -5.78 -10.93 16.58
CA LEU A 73 -5.12 -9.87 15.79
C LEU A 73 -4.47 -8.87 16.74
N SER A 74 -3.14 -8.84 16.76
CA SER A 74 -2.39 -8.06 17.75
C SER A 74 -2.33 -6.58 17.39
N GLN A 75 -2.16 -6.26 16.10
CA GLN A 75 -2.03 -4.88 15.62
C GLN A 75 -2.59 -4.71 14.21
N LEU A 76 -3.14 -3.51 13.96
CA LEU A 76 -3.80 -3.15 12.72
C LEU A 76 -3.29 -1.79 12.22
N SER A 77 -3.14 -1.63 10.91
CA SER A 77 -3.03 -0.33 10.27
C SER A 77 -4.04 -0.20 9.13
N LEU A 78 -4.57 1.01 8.95
CA LEU A 78 -5.61 1.30 7.97
C LEU A 78 -5.10 2.34 7.00
N PHE A 79 -5.35 2.11 5.72
CA PHE A 79 -4.95 3.01 4.66
C PHE A 79 -6.11 3.27 3.73
N ARG A 80 -6.13 4.48 3.17
CA ARG A 80 -7.15 4.91 2.21
C ARG A 80 -6.53 5.66 1.04
N PRO A 81 -5.69 4.99 0.23
CA PRO A 81 -5.10 5.58 -0.98
C PRO A 81 -6.18 5.91 -2.02
N LYS A 82 -5.81 6.78 -2.95
CA LYS A 82 -6.60 7.05 -4.15
C LYS A 82 -6.37 5.94 -5.19
N ILE A 83 -7.45 5.44 -5.78
CA ILE A 83 -7.41 4.39 -6.79
C ILE A 83 -6.71 4.89 -8.05
N ASP A 84 -5.81 4.05 -8.56
CA ASP A 84 -5.00 4.26 -9.77
C ASP A 84 -4.02 5.45 -9.65
N GLU A 85 -3.62 5.78 -8.41
CA GLU A 85 -2.52 6.69 -8.11
C GLU A 85 -1.38 5.93 -7.43
N ILE A 86 -0.16 6.09 -7.94
CA ILE A 86 1.02 5.44 -7.37
C ILE A 86 1.26 5.99 -5.97
N SER A 87 1.04 5.14 -4.97
CA SER A 87 1.14 5.51 -3.55
C SER A 87 2.20 4.67 -2.85
N LEU A 88 2.98 5.32 -1.98
CA LEU A 88 3.89 4.64 -1.05
C LEU A 88 3.37 4.81 0.38
N LEU A 89 2.86 3.73 0.95
CA LEU A 89 2.40 3.72 2.33
C LEU A 89 3.57 3.41 3.27
N THR A 90 3.56 3.99 4.46
CA THR A 90 4.58 3.73 5.47
C THR A 90 3.93 3.29 6.78
N VAL A 91 4.38 2.16 7.34
CA VAL A 91 4.11 1.78 8.74
C VAL A 91 5.37 2.05 9.54
N ASN A 92 5.28 3.00 10.47
CA ASN A 92 6.40 3.38 11.33
C ASN A 92 6.67 2.28 12.36
N THR A 93 7.91 1.78 12.38
CA THR A 93 8.36 0.73 13.33
C THR A 93 9.42 1.24 14.33
N THR A 94 9.65 2.56 14.35
CA THR A 94 10.66 3.21 15.20
C THR A 94 10.10 3.63 16.56
N THR A 95 8.81 3.96 16.63
CA THR A 95 8.15 4.46 17.84
C THR A 95 7.06 3.49 18.31
N GLY A 96 7.45 2.48 19.10
CA GLY A 96 6.52 1.63 19.87
C GLY A 96 5.95 0.40 19.17
N PHE A 97 5.95 0.34 17.84
CA PHE A 97 5.55 -0.87 17.09
C PHE A 97 6.76 -1.69 16.65
N SER A 98 6.77 -2.98 17.00
CA SER A 98 7.70 -3.97 16.46
C SER A 98 6.95 -5.09 15.72
N PRO A 99 7.11 -5.24 14.40
CA PRO A 99 6.50 -6.32 13.64
C PRO A 99 6.94 -7.71 14.12
N ALA A 100 8.19 -7.84 14.60
CA ALA A 100 8.69 -9.09 15.17
C ALA A 100 7.89 -9.51 16.41
N SER A 101 7.62 -8.57 17.33
CA SER A 101 6.83 -8.81 18.53
C SER A 101 5.35 -9.06 18.25
N ALA A 102 4.83 -8.50 17.15
CA ALA A 102 3.47 -8.75 16.68
C ALA A 102 3.31 -10.11 15.97
N GLY A 103 4.35 -10.96 15.94
CA GLY A 103 4.31 -12.30 15.35
C GLY A 103 4.94 -12.41 13.96
N GLY A 104 5.44 -11.31 13.41
CA GLY A 104 6.37 -11.32 12.27
C GLY A 104 5.75 -11.47 10.88
N TYR A 105 4.43 -11.62 10.78
CA TYR A 105 3.71 -11.70 9.50
C TYR A 105 2.66 -10.61 9.36
N MET A 106 2.32 -10.32 8.10
CA MET A 106 1.33 -9.31 7.73
C MET A 106 0.37 -9.85 6.67
N VAL A 107 -0.91 -9.50 6.79
CA VAL A 107 -1.96 -9.78 5.80
C VAL A 107 -2.65 -8.47 5.44
N ALA A 108 -2.81 -8.21 4.15
CA ALA A 108 -3.67 -7.13 3.65
C ALA A 108 -5.09 -7.67 3.48
N PHE A 109 -6.09 -6.86 3.80
CA PHE A 109 -7.49 -7.28 3.73
C PHE A 109 -8.44 -6.12 3.44
N ALA A 110 -9.56 -6.43 2.78
CA ALA A 110 -10.71 -5.55 2.66
C ALA A 110 -11.99 -6.31 2.30
N GLY A 111 -13.13 -5.69 2.60
CA GLY A 111 -14.47 -6.22 2.40
C GLY A 111 -14.86 -7.30 3.41
N ARG A 112 -16.13 -7.74 3.32
CA ARG A 112 -16.71 -8.73 4.24
C ARG A 112 -17.44 -9.85 3.53
N LYS A 113 -18.22 -9.56 2.49
CA LYS A 113 -18.88 -10.61 1.71
C LYS A 113 -17.89 -11.38 0.85
N TYR A 114 -17.00 -10.64 0.17
CA TYR A 114 -15.93 -11.24 -0.63
C TYR A 114 -14.67 -11.49 0.21
N ALA A 115 -14.48 -10.70 1.29
CA ALA A 115 -13.43 -10.87 2.29
C ALA A 115 -12.04 -11.08 1.64
N ALA A 116 -11.73 -10.24 0.67
CA ALA A 116 -10.50 -10.29 -0.09
C ALA A 116 -9.32 -10.09 0.86
N ARG A 117 -8.33 -10.98 0.76
CA ARG A 117 -7.17 -11.02 1.63
C ARG A 117 -5.97 -11.53 0.88
N SER A 118 -4.79 -11.02 1.23
CA SER A 118 -3.54 -11.55 0.71
C SER A 118 -3.07 -12.75 1.51
N GLN A 119 -2.15 -13.53 0.92
CA GLN A 119 -1.41 -14.53 1.67
C GLN A 119 -0.55 -13.85 2.75
N PRO A 120 -0.34 -14.46 3.93
CA PRO A 120 0.54 -13.91 4.94
C PRO A 120 1.96 -13.77 4.40
N VAL A 121 2.51 -12.56 4.50
CA VAL A 121 3.88 -12.27 4.08
C VAL A 121 4.77 -12.09 5.31
N PHE A 122 5.98 -12.63 5.24
CA PHE A 122 6.98 -12.43 6.28
C PHE A 122 7.44 -10.97 6.30
N VAL A 123 7.48 -10.38 7.49
CA VAL A 123 7.89 -9.00 7.71
C VAL A 123 9.13 -8.92 8.58
N SER A 124 9.15 -9.58 9.73
CA SER A 124 10.28 -9.45 10.66
C SER A 124 10.36 -10.58 11.67
N ASN A 125 11.57 -10.87 12.13
CA ASN A 125 11.84 -11.65 13.33
C ASN A 125 13.05 -11.05 14.07
N SER A 126 13.56 -11.75 15.08
CA SER A 126 14.72 -11.32 15.87
C SER A 126 16.01 -11.11 15.06
N SER A 127 16.10 -11.65 13.84
CA SER A 127 17.33 -11.64 13.03
C SER A 127 17.23 -10.75 11.80
N VAL A 128 16.08 -10.73 11.12
CA VAL A 128 15.89 -10.03 9.84
C VAL A 128 14.54 -9.33 9.75
N THR A 129 14.51 -8.22 9.02
CA THR A 129 13.33 -7.40 8.74
C THR A 129 13.27 -7.05 7.26
N VAL A 130 12.11 -7.26 6.64
CA VAL A 130 11.79 -6.80 5.29
C VAL A 130 11.06 -5.48 5.42
N SER A 131 11.60 -4.43 4.81
CA SER A 131 11.07 -3.06 4.93
C SER A 131 10.42 -2.54 3.65
N SER A 132 10.40 -3.31 2.56
CA SER A 132 9.86 -2.88 1.28
C SER A 132 8.98 -3.98 0.69
N PHE A 133 7.75 -3.61 0.36
CA PHE A 133 6.74 -4.50 -0.22
C PHE A 133 6.06 -3.80 -1.39
N THR A 134 5.54 -4.61 -2.31
CA THR A 134 4.64 -4.17 -3.35
C THR A 134 3.33 -4.93 -3.21
N LEU A 135 2.23 -4.21 -3.00
CA LEU A 135 0.88 -4.76 -2.87
C LEU A 135 0.07 -4.40 -4.11
N VAL A 136 -0.55 -5.41 -4.70
CA VAL A 136 -1.41 -5.26 -5.87
C VAL A 136 -2.85 -5.50 -5.46
N LEU A 137 -3.70 -4.53 -5.79
CA LEU A 137 -5.14 -4.61 -5.59
C LEU A 137 -5.81 -4.85 -6.94
N GLU A 138 -6.44 -6.02 -7.08
CA GLU A 138 -7.09 -6.43 -8.31
C GLU A 138 -8.60 -6.19 -8.23
N PHE A 139 -9.11 -5.34 -9.11
CA PHE A 139 -10.53 -4.99 -9.17
C PHE A 139 -11.20 -5.56 -10.42
N ASN A 140 -12.44 -6.01 -10.28
CA ASN A 140 -13.30 -6.40 -11.39
C ASN A 140 -14.61 -5.62 -11.30
N LYS A 141 -14.89 -4.79 -12.30
CA LYS A 141 -16.07 -3.90 -12.34
C LYS A 141 -16.21 -3.10 -11.04
N GLY A 142 -15.08 -2.59 -10.55
CA GLY A 142 -14.96 -1.78 -9.33
C GLY A 142 -15.01 -2.55 -8.01
N LYS A 143 -15.16 -3.88 -8.02
CA LYS A 143 -15.12 -4.69 -6.81
C LYS A 143 -13.75 -5.32 -6.62
N LEU A 144 -13.17 -5.17 -5.44
CA LEU A 144 -11.92 -5.86 -5.09
C LEU A 144 -12.13 -7.38 -5.15
N GLN A 145 -11.28 -8.05 -5.94
CA GLN A 145 -11.26 -9.51 -6.08
C GLN A 145 -10.12 -10.11 -5.26
N ASN A 146 -8.90 -9.60 -5.44
CA ASN A 146 -7.70 -10.16 -4.84
C ASN A 146 -6.77 -9.07 -4.33
N LEU A 147 -5.96 -9.47 -3.35
CA LEU A 147 -4.82 -8.72 -2.83
C LEU A 147 -3.61 -9.64 -2.91
N HIS A 148 -2.54 -9.22 -3.56
CA HIS A 148 -1.34 -10.05 -3.66
C HIS A 148 -0.06 -9.26 -3.49
N TRP A 149 0.90 -9.89 -2.80
CA TRP A 149 2.24 -9.36 -2.62
C TRP A 149 3.10 -9.75 -3.80
N LYS A 150 3.69 -8.76 -4.48
CA LYS A 150 4.71 -9.02 -5.49
C LYS A 150 6.03 -9.32 -4.80
N LYS A 151 6.78 -10.28 -5.35
CA LYS A 151 8.14 -10.59 -4.91
C LYS A 151 9.13 -9.89 -5.84
N ASP A 152 9.86 -8.93 -5.31
CA ASP A 152 10.79 -8.07 -6.08
C ASP A 152 12.19 -8.72 -6.23
N GLY A 153 12.37 -9.96 -5.76
CA GLY A 153 13.64 -10.67 -5.84
C GLY A 153 14.69 -10.11 -4.89
N CYS A 154 15.97 -10.43 -5.17
CA CYS A 154 17.09 -10.04 -4.32
C CYS A 154 18.03 -9.00 -4.93
N GLY A 155 17.67 -8.41 -6.08
CA GLY A 155 18.52 -7.41 -6.76
C GLY A 155 18.89 -6.23 -5.86
N ALA A 156 17.96 -5.76 -5.03
CA ALA A 156 18.18 -4.65 -4.10
C ALA A 156 19.18 -4.93 -2.97
N CYS A 157 19.46 -6.21 -2.70
CA CYS A 157 20.35 -6.71 -1.64
C CYS A 157 21.79 -6.96 -2.13
N THR A 158 21.99 -7.12 -3.44
CA THR A 158 23.28 -7.53 -4.00
C THR A 158 24.38 -6.52 -3.65
N GLY A 159 25.50 -7.01 -3.12
CA GLY A 159 26.66 -6.19 -2.80
C GLY A 159 26.57 -5.37 -1.51
N LYS A 160 25.53 -5.56 -0.67
CA LYS A 160 25.37 -4.82 0.59
C LYS A 160 25.52 -5.75 1.82
N PRO A 161 26.44 -5.48 2.76
CA PRO A 161 26.80 -6.42 3.83
C PRO A 161 25.71 -6.62 4.90
N ASN A 162 24.86 -5.62 5.12
CA ASN A 162 23.78 -5.67 6.12
C ASN A 162 22.45 -6.21 5.57
N PHE A 163 22.46 -6.67 4.33
CA PHE A 163 21.29 -7.12 3.60
C PHE A 163 21.41 -8.62 3.31
N ILE A 164 20.29 -9.34 3.41
CA ILE A 164 20.21 -10.79 3.25
C ILE A 164 19.09 -11.10 2.26
N CYS A 165 19.39 -11.98 1.31
CA CYS A 165 18.43 -12.50 0.36
C CYS A 165 17.68 -13.70 0.97
N LEU A 166 16.45 -13.49 1.44
CA LEU A 166 15.61 -14.53 2.02
C LEU A 166 14.98 -15.38 0.92
N GLY A 167 15.19 -16.69 0.98
CA GLY A 167 14.55 -17.66 0.09
C GLY A 167 14.78 -17.42 -1.41
N LYS A 168 15.85 -16.70 -1.78
CA LYS A 168 16.13 -16.25 -3.16
C LYS A 168 15.05 -15.34 -3.78
N GLN A 169 14.14 -14.78 -2.96
CA GLN A 169 12.93 -14.10 -3.43
C GLN A 169 12.71 -12.72 -2.83
N THR A 170 13.29 -12.42 -1.66
CA THR A 170 13.00 -11.17 -0.95
C THR A 170 14.26 -10.63 -0.29
N CYS A 171 14.47 -9.33 -0.47
CA CYS A 171 15.55 -8.62 0.17
C CYS A 171 15.18 -8.22 1.61
N ALA A 172 16.00 -8.59 2.59
CA ALA A 172 15.80 -8.27 4.00
C ALA A 172 17.03 -7.58 4.59
N ILE A 173 16.80 -6.86 5.68
CA ILE A 173 17.79 -6.11 6.46
C ILE A 173 18.01 -6.85 7.77
N ARG A 174 19.23 -6.92 8.28
CA ARG A 174 19.47 -7.47 9.62
C ARG A 174 18.76 -6.61 10.68
N THR A 175 17.97 -7.22 11.57
CA THR A 175 17.14 -6.48 12.54
C THR A 175 17.97 -5.66 13.52
N ASN A 176 19.19 -6.10 13.86
CA ASN A 176 20.05 -5.41 14.83
C ASN A 176 20.53 -4.01 14.39
N ILE A 177 20.45 -3.68 13.09
CA ILE A 177 20.81 -2.34 12.60
C ILE A 177 19.61 -1.40 12.45
N CYS A 178 18.40 -1.91 12.64
CA CYS A 178 17.15 -1.17 12.53
C CYS A 178 16.83 -0.42 13.83
N LYS A 179 16.45 0.87 13.73
CA LYS A 179 16.07 1.81 14.83
C LYS A 179 14.91 1.36 15.74
N SER A 180 14.40 0.15 15.58
CA SER A 180 13.34 -0.39 16.44
C SER A 180 13.90 -0.60 17.85
N ASN A 181 13.17 -0.17 18.88
CA ASN A 181 13.54 -0.31 20.30
C ASN A 181 14.90 0.33 20.69
N ASN A 182 15.24 1.49 20.14
CA ASN A 182 16.49 2.24 20.42
C ASN A 182 17.79 1.46 20.11
N GLN A 183 17.71 0.44 19.27
CA GLN A 183 18.86 -0.31 18.78
C GLN A 183 19.14 0.11 17.33
N GLY A 184 20.41 0.15 16.90
CA GLY A 184 20.76 0.47 15.51
C GLY A 184 20.57 1.93 15.07
N SER A 185 20.92 2.21 13.81
CA SER A 185 20.93 3.58 13.24
C SER A 185 20.13 3.72 11.95
N MET A 186 19.59 2.63 11.40
CA MET A 186 18.84 2.62 10.14
C MET A 186 17.33 2.59 10.37
N ASP A 187 16.56 3.44 9.69
CA ASP A 187 15.10 3.36 9.73
C ASP A 187 14.62 2.20 8.83
N CYS A 188 14.04 1.18 9.45
CA CYS A 188 13.48 0.00 8.79
C CYS A 188 11.95 0.00 8.77
N SER A 189 11.32 1.17 8.89
CA SER A 189 9.88 1.32 8.72
C SER A 189 9.43 0.68 7.41
N ILE A 190 8.25 0.05 7.46
CA ILE A 190 7.74 -0.75 6.35
C ILE A 190 7.17 0.20 5.29
N GLY A 191 7.77 0.21 4.11
CA GLY A 191 7.25 0.87 2.91
C GLY A 191 6.46 -0.10 2.04
N ILE A 192 5.27 0.29 1.61
CA ILE A 192 4.39 -0.53 0.76
C ILE A 192 4.02 0.28 -0.46
N GLN A 193 4.56 -0.12 -1.61
CA GLN A 193 4.16 0.42 -2.91
C GLN A 193 2.84 -0.20 -3.33
N LEU A 194 1.88 0.62 -3.72
CA LEU A 194 0.59 0.17 -4.22
C LEU A 194 0.56 0.16 -5.74
N ALA A 195 -0.11 -0.85 -6.27
CA ALA A 195 -0.47 -0.93 -7.67
C ALA A 195 -1.89 -1.44 -7.83
N PHE A 196 -2.58 -0.94 -8.84
CA PHE A 196 -3.97 -1.30 -9.12
C PHE A 196 -4.06 -1.97 -10.49
N SER A 197 -4.89 -3.01 -10.58
CA SER A 197 -5.13 -3.75 -11.81
C SER A 197 -6.62 -4.04 -12.01
N GLY A 198 -7.00 -4.29 -13.27
CA GLY A 198 -8.37 -4.67 -13.64
C GLY A 198 -9.22 -3.46 -14.00
N THR A 199 -10.48 -3.42 -13.57
CA THR A 199 -11.45 -2.38 -14.00
C THR A 199 -12.25 -1.78 -12.85
N ASP A 200 -12.63 -0.53 -13.04
CA ASP A 200 -13.48 0.23 -12.11
C ASP A 200 -14.99 -0.02 -12.36
N LYS A 201 -15.89 0.60 -11.58
CA LYS A 201 -17.34 0.37 -11.68
C LYS A 201 -17.96 0.80 -13.01
N HIS A 202 -17.26 1.64 -13.78
CA HIS A 202 -17.63 2.09 -15.13
C HIS A 202 -16.83 1.35 -16.21
N GLU A 203 -16.19 0.23 -15.85
CA GLU A 203 -15.39 -0.61 -16.73
C GLU A 203 -14.13 0.09 -17.28
N SER A 204 -13.72 1.21 -16.69
CA SER A 204 -12.46 1.87 -17.03
C SER A 204 -11.28 1.07 -16.48
N VAL A 205 -10.26 0.84 -17.32
CA VAL A 205 -9.06 0.05 -16.96
C VAL A 205 -8.23 0.80 -15.93
N LEU A 206 -7.75 0.10 -14.90
CA LEU A 206 -6.77 0.58 -13.93
C LEU A 206 -5.35 0.22 -14.42
N ASN A 207 -4.47 1.19 -14.55
CA ASN A 207 -3.20 1.07 -15.31
C ASN A 207 -1.93 1.18 -14.45
N SER A 208 -2.04 1.64 -13.21
CA SER A 208 -0.88 1.85 -12.33
C SER A 208 -0.01 0.61 -12.15
N TRP A 209 -0.53 -0.62 -12.29
CA TRP A 209 0.30 -1.83 -12.33
C TRP A 209 1.36 -1.83 -13.45
N TYR A 210 0.98 -1.41 -14.67
CA TYR A 210 1.91 -1.32 -15.79
C TYR A 210 2.95 -0.21 -15.57
N GLU A 211 2.53 0.90 -14.95
CA GLU A 211 3.40 2.00 -14.60
C GLU A 211 4.43 1.61 -13.53
N VAL A 212 4.02 0.86 -12.50
CA VAL A 212 4.95 0.31 -11.49
C VAL A 212 5.94 -0.66 -12.11
N SER A 213 5.52 -1.51 -13.07
CA SER A 213 6.43 -2.40 -13.79
C SER A 213 7.50 -1.64 -14.58
N ASN A 214 7.13 -0.51 -15.20
CA ASN A 214 8.06 0.34 -15.94
C ASN A 214 8.98 1.14 -15.00
N LEU A 215 8.48 1.60 -13.85
CA LEU A 215 9.28 2.28 -12.84
C LEU A 215 10.27 1.34 -12.13
N GLN A 216 9.92 0.06 -11.94
CA GLN A 216 10.81 -0.94 -11.36
C GLN A 216 12.03 -1.28 -12.23
N GLN A 217 11.99 -1.02 -13.55
CA GLN A 217 13.20 -1.07 -14.40
C GLN A 217 14.26 -0.05 -13.95
N TYR A 218 13.81 1.05 -13.35
CA TYR A 218 14.66 2.09 -12.78
C TYR A 218 14.75 1.94 -11.25
N SER A 219 15.27 0.79 -10.77
CA SER A 219 15.66 0.54 -9.36
C SER A 219 15.08 1.57 -8.37
N LEU A 220 13.77 1.46 -8.12
CA LEU A 220 13.00 2.46 -7.36
C LEU A 220 13.60 2.74 -5.97
N TYR A 221 14.39 1.81 -5.45
CA TYR A 221 15.23 2.01 -4.29
C TYR A 221 16.05 3.30 -4.35
N GLY A 222 16.70 3.61 -5.48
CA GLY A 222 17.54 4.81 -5.64
C GLY A 222 16.74 6.11 -5.73
N LEU A 223 15.59 6.11 -6.42
CA LEU A 223 14.71 7.27 -6.51
C LEU A 223 14.05 7.56 -5.16
N TYR A 224 13.53 6.55 -4.47
CA TYR A 224 12.84 6.74 -3.18
C TYR A 224 13.81 6.94 -2.01
N SER A 225 15.02 6.35 -2.02
CA SER A 225 16.05 6.68 -1.02
C SER A 225 16.51 8.12 -1.15
N ASN A 226 16.60 8.65 -2.38
CA ASN A 226 16.95 10.04 -2.64
C ASN A 226 15.81 11.00 -2.29
N VAL A 227 14.54 10.62 -2.53
CA VAL A 227 13.38 11.42 -2.10
C VAL A 227 13.27 11.44 -0.57
N LYS A 228 13.45 10.29 0.11
CA LYS A 228 13.50 10.23 1.58
C LYS A 228 14.67 11.04 2.14
N GLY A 229 15.86 10.94 1.53
CA GLY A 229 17.02 11.76 1.88
C GLY A 229 16.80 13.26 1.64
N SER A 230 16.09 13.63 0.56
CA SER A 230 15.75 15.01 0.23
C SER A 230 14.67 15.60 1.15
N LEU A 231 13.66 14.81 1.54
CA LEU A 231 12.66 15.22 2.53
C LEU A 231 13.27 15.32 3.93
N SER A 232 14.03 14.32 4.38
CA SER A 232 14.75 14.40 5.68
C SER A 232 15.79 15.54 5.70
N GLY A 233 16.45 15.83 4.58
CA GLY A 233 17.39 16.96 4.47
C GLY A 233 16.72 18.33 4.47
N GLN A 234 15.48 18.45 3.99
CA GLN A 234 14.70 19.69 4.08
C GLN A 234 14.12 19.89 5.48
N PHE A 235 13.61 18.84 6.14
CA PHE A 235 13.09 18.95 7.51
C PHE A 235 14.17 19.26 8.56
N ASN A 236 15.41 18.81 8.38
CA ASN A 236 16.56 19.19 9.22
C ASN A 236 17.06 20.64 9.01
N LYS A 237 16.49 21.39 8.06
CA LYS A 237 16.77 22.83 7.91
C LYS A 237 15.71 23.71 8.58
N PHE A 238 14.64 23.11 9.12
CA PHE A 238 13.55 23.83 9.78
C PHE A 238 13.47 23.57 11.29
N PHE A 239 14.39 22.77 11.85
CA PHE A 239 14.58 22.57 13.30
C PHE A 239 16.07 22.55 13.65
#